data_AF-A0A1F3SVL0-F1
#
_entry.id   AF-A0A1F3SVL0-F1
#
_cell.length_a   1.000
_cell.length_b   1.000
_cell.length_c   1.000
_cell.angle_alpha   90.00
_cell.angle_beta   90.00
_cell.angle_gamma   90.00
#
_symmetry.space_group_name_H-M   'P 1'
#
loop_
_entity.id
_entity.type
_entity.pdbx_description
1 polymer ?
#
loop_
_entity_poly.entity_id
_entity_poly.type
_entity_poly.pdbx_seq_one_letter_code
_entity_poly.pdbx_strand_id
1 'polypeptide(L)'
;MSERLFCLRDTRPIKLNFFTRIAGRSVAGVCAASFLVACASPPPRSDFPLATAQENRSFESDLAEGKRAAKVAEKNSEASAEYHFSLAQAYVAEGNPDRAIEEYKLTLLFDPGSALVYARLATEYVKKGMLSDAMETCKEALQRDPKFVDARLMLAGLYLNARQDEDALREYEQVLKLDARHEEAAVYKAQALGEAGRSKEAAIFLRKFVKANPESALGWYTLARFEQALERVEPATQAYRKAIALRPGFPQASLALGYLYEEKGKNAQAMEIYRTLYDETQDLGAANRLATLLLKAEKYRDAVPYLETIEAADPEDMNARVKLGLIQMELKNYDRAIAIFENILAKAPNSDRIQYYLGSVYEETGKPEQAIKALRKIEPSSKLYPDAVLHVAYLLKEKESVAASRAYIDAAIETSPNLSSFYVFRASLDEGANDIAGAVAVLEKAVVKFSEDEKILYYLGSLYDRIGKVDQGLQKMEAILKVNPNNVDALNYIGYTWTVQGLRLNDAEKLLKRALALKPDNAYIRDSWGWYLFVRGKLGEAVVELEKAAQLKPDEATILEHLADAYLRKNLREKALARYTDAIRYAQDDSAKKKIEAKRENLSRELAETRSQEAAPVRMPASRK
;
A
#
# COMPACT_ATOMS: atom_id res chain seq x y z
N MET A 1 22.03 13.15 10.96
CA MET A 1 21.75 12.55 9.64
C MET A 1 21.37 11.04 9.72
N SER A 2 20.72 10.58 10.80
CA SER A 2 20.10 9.25 10.83
C SER A 2 18.86 9.28 11.73
N GLU A 3 17.71 9.72 11.19
CA GLU A 3 16.40 9.49 11.84
C GLU A 3 15.15 9.82 10.99
N ARG A 4 15.27 10.17 9.70
CA ARG A 4 14.10 10.58 8.89
C ARG A 4 13.84 9.74 7.64
N LEU A 5 13.57 8.45 7.83
CA LEU A 5 13.05 7.60 6.75
C LEU A 5 11.94 6.61 7.18
N PHE A 6 11.39 6.74 8.39
CA PHE A 6 10.43 5.76 8.93
C PHE A 6 8.93 6.05 8.70
N CYS A 7 8.54 7.09 7.95
CA CYS A 7 7.13 7.45 7.77
C CYS A 7 6.62 7.31 6.32
N LEU A 8 6.71 6.12 5.71
CA LEU A 8 5.95 5.79 4.48
C LEU A 8 5.44 4.33 4.44
N ARG A 9 5.07 3.77 5.60
CA ARG A 9 4.28 2.52 5.68
C ARG A 9 2.84 2.84 6.08
N ASP A 10 2.05 3.38 5.16
CA ASP A 10 0.60 3.14 5.11
C ASP A 10 -0.03 3.89 3.93
N THR A 11 -0.20 3.21 2.80
CA THR A 11 -1.22 3.59 1.83
C THR A 11 -2.01 2.34 1.44
N ARG A 12 -3.20 2.20 2.06
CA ARG A 12 -4.22 1.24 1.61
C ARG A 12 -4.82 1.75 0.29
N PRO A 13 -5.15 0.88 -0.68
CA PRO A 13 -5.77 1.30 -1.92
C PRO A 13 -7.24 1.71 -1.69
N ILE A 14 -7.57 2.91 -2.16
CA ILE A 14 -8.91 3.48 -2.21
C ILE A 14 -9.72 2.74 -3.28
N LYS A 15 -10.82 2.09 -2.89
CA LYS A 15 -11.83 1.55 -3.81
C LYS A 15 -12.68 2.71 -4.34
N LEU A 16 -12.61 2.99 -5.64
CA LEU A 16 -13.57 3.84 -6.33
C LEU A 16 -14.75 2.98 -6.79
N ASN A 17 -15.93 3.22 -6.20
CA ASN A 17 -17.22 2.76 -6.72
C ASN A 17 -17.99 4.01 -7.17
N PHE A 18 -18.28 4.12 -8.47
CA PHE A 18 -19.30 5.02 -9.00
C PHE A 18 -19.87 4.39 -10.27
N PHE A 19 -21.15 4.01 -10.27
CA PHE A 19 -22.17 4.76 -11.01
C PHE A 19 -23.59 4.32 -10.61
N THR A 20 -24.39 5.35 -10.39
CA THR A 20 -25.83 5.39 -10.12
C THR A 20 -26.64 5.43 -11.42
N ARG A 21 -27.88 4.90 -11.41
CA ARG A 21 -29.12 5.55 -11.89
C ARG A 21 -30.33 4.61 -11.69
N ILE A 22 -31.29 4.96 -10.85
CA ILE A 22 -32.50 5.78 -11.09
C ILE A 22 -33.61 5.02 -11.87
N ALA A 23 -34.63 4.63 -11.10
CA ALA A 23 -36.08 4.69 -11.29
C ALA A 23 -36.73 4.48 -12.67
N GLY A 24 -37.78 3.64 -12.66
CA GLY A 24 -38.85 3.65 -13.66
C GLY A 24 -40.01 2.72 -13.28
N ARG A 25 -41.02 3.27 -12.61
CA ARG A 25 -42.28 2.62 -12.25
C ARG A 25 -43.09 2.24 -13.50
N SER A 26 -43.65 1.04 -13.52
CA SER A 26 -44.69 0.60 -14.45
C SER A 26 -46.06 1.04 -13.94
N VAL A 27 -46.83 1.75 -14.78
CA VAL A 27 -48.25 2.02 -14.56
C VAL A 27 -49.05 1.01 -15.38
N ALA A 28 -50.00 0.37 -14.71
CA ALA A 28 -50.99 -0.54 -15.29
C ALA A 28 -52.02 0.23 -16.12
N GLY A 29 -52.42 -0.35 -17.25
CA GLY A 29 -53.49 0.13 -18.11
C GLY A 29 -54.23 -1.05 -18.72
N VAL A 30 -55.38 -1.34 -18.12
CA VAL A 30 -56.41 -2.31 -18.51
C VAL A 30 -57.17 -1.80 -19.73
N CYS A 31 -57.52 -2.67 -20.68
CA CYS A 31 -58.90 -2.79 -21.17
C CYS A 31 -59.08 -3.97 -22.13
N ALA A 32 -60.24 -4.59 -21.99
CA ALA A 32 -60.67 -5.82 -22.62
C ALA A 32 -61.68 -5.56 -23.75
N ALA A 33 -61.88 -6.63 -24.52
CA ALA A 33 -63.17 -7.13 -25.00
C ALA A 33 -63.70 -6.73 -26.41
N SER A 34 -63.89 -7.81 -27.20
CA SER A 34 -65.06 -8.15 -28.03
C SER A 34 -65.19 -7.56 -29.45
N PHE A 35 -65.33 -8.42 -30.46
CA PHE A 35 -66.64 -8.86 -30.99
C PHE A 35 -66.53 -10.02 -32.01
N LEU A 36 -67.61 -10.82 -32.06
CA LEU A 36 -67.85 -12.02 -32.86
C LEU A 36 -68.52 -11.74 -34.23
N VAL A 37 -68.52 -12.79 -35.08
CA VAL A 37 -69.61 -13.28 -35.98
C VAL A 37 -69.36 -13.26 -37.51
N ALA A 38 -69.21 -14.50 -38.03
CA ALA A 38 -69.79 -15.18 -39.21
C ALA A 38 -69.74 -14.59 -40.64
N CYS A 39 -69.39 -15.43 -41.63
CA CYS A 39 -70.35 -16.26 -42.38
C CYS A 39 -69.65 -17.14 -43.45
N ALA A 40 -70.27 -18.28 -43.74
CA ALA A 40 -69.84 -19.34 -44.64
C ALA A 40 -70.12 -19.06 -46.14
N SER A 41 -69.39 -19.72 -47.05
CA SER A 41 -69.81 -20.09 -48.42
C SER A 41 -68.90 -21.19 -49.01
N PRO A 42 -69.42 -22.04 -49.95
CA PRO A 42 -68.98 -23.43 -50.21
C PRO A 42 -67.94 -23.59 -51.35
N PRO A 43 -67.37 -24.79 -51.61
CA PRO A 43 -66.28 -24.96 -52.57
C PRO A 43 -66.80 -25.03 -54.02
N PRO A 44 -65.99 -24.65 -55.02
CA PRO A 44 -66.40 -24.79 -56.41
C PRO A 44 -66.30 -26.24 -56.87
N ARG A 45 -67.33 -26.66 -57.61
CA ARG A 45 -67.44 -27.93 -58.30
C ARG A 45 -66.43 -28.01 -59.45
N SER A 46 -65.88 -29.21 -59.58
CA SER A 46 -65.21 -29.76 -60.75
C SER A 46 -66.16 -29.83 -61.95
N ASP A 47 -65.71 -29.37 -63.11
CA ASP A 47 -66.15 -29.94 -64.39
C ASP A 47 -65.10 -29.73 -65.49
N PHE A 48 -65.12 -30.71 -66.40
CA PHE A 48 -64.40 -30.88 -67.68
C PHE A 48 -63.08 -31.65 -67.67
N PRO A 49 -62.80 -32.42 -68.74
CA PRO A 49 -63.60 -33.50 -69.31
C PRO A 49 -62.76 -34.78 -69.54
N LEU A 50 -63.43 -35.92 -69.72
CA LEU A 50 -62.81 -37.17 -70.17
C LEU A 50 -62.21 -37.00 -71.58
N ALA A 51 -60.88 -36.95 -71.65
CA ALA A 51 -60.12 -37.20 -72.87
C ALA A 51 -59.57 -38.63 -72.82
N THR A 52 -60.09 -39.47 -73.72
CA THR A 52 -59.57 -40.78 -74.04
C THR A 52 -58.32 -40.67 -74.91
N ALA A 53 -57.17 -41.11 -74.39
CA ALA A 53 -56.04 -41.57 -75.19
C ALA A 53 -55.14 -42.46 -74.32
N GLN A 54 -54.88 -43.68 -74.79
CA GLN A 54 -53.88 -44.59 -74.23
C GLN A 54 -52.49 -43.94 -74.25
N GLU A 55 -51.86 -43.81 -73.08
CA GLU A 55 -50.42 -44.00 -72.95
C GLU A 55 -50.16 -44.96 -71.79
N ASN A 56 -49.81 -46.20 -72.11
CA ASN A 56 -49.09 -47.07 -71.18
C ASN A 56 -47.70 -46.46 -70.92
N ARG A 57 -47.62 -45.43 -70.08
CA ARG A 57 -46.36 -45.13 -69.38
C ARG A 57 -46.29 -46.09 -68.21
N SER A 58 -45.31 -47.00 -68.23
CA SER A 58 -45.06 -47.89 -67.10
C SER A 58 -44.78 -47.04 -65.87
N PHE A 59 -45.37 -47.38 -64.73
CA PHE A 59 -45.10 -46.78 -63.41
C PHE A 59 -43.59 -46.58 -63.13
N GLU A 60 -42.73 -47.41 -63.71
CA GLU A 60 -41.26 -47.29 -63.64
C GLU A 60 -40.68 -46.04 -64.33
N SER A 61 -41.32 -45.55 -65.40
CA SER A 61 -40.91 -44.36 -66.16
C SER A 61 -41.22 -43.07 -65.39
N ASP A 62 -42.44 -42.97 -64.86
CA ASP A 62 -42.86 -41.79 -64.07
C ASP A 62 -42.08 -41.72 -62.74
N LEU A 63 -41.76 -42.87 -62.14
CA LEU A 63 -40.88 -42.95 -60.97
C LEU A 63 -39.43 -42.52 -61.30
N ALA A 64 -38.91 -42.88 -62.47
CA ALA A 64 -37.57 -42.48 -62.91
C ALA A 64 -37.49 -40.97 -63.22
N GLU A 65 -38.53 -40.41 -63.82
CA GLU A 65 -38.63 -38.98 -64.13
C GLU A 65 -38.82 -38.15 -62.84
N GLY A 66 -39.65 -38.63 -61.90
CA GLY A 66 -39.79 -38.06 -60.56
C GLY A 66 -38.50 -38.09 -59.74
N LYS A 67 -37.73 -39.20 -59.80
CA LYS A 67 -36.40 -39.28 -59.16
C LYS A 67 -35.38 -38.32 -59.78
N ARG A 68 -35.42 -38.11 -61.11
CA ARG A 68 -34.55 -37.13 -61.79
C ARG A 68 -34.92 -35.70 -61.43
N ALA A 69 -36.21 -35.36 -61.42
CA ALA A 69 -36.69 -34.04 -61.00
C ALA A 69 -36.36 -33.75 -59.53
N ALA A 70 -36.53 -34.73 -58.65
CA ALA A 70 -36.11 -34.64 -57.25
C ALA A 70 -34.61 -34.37 -57.10
N LYS A 71 -33.76 -35.08 -57.88
CA LYS A 71 -32.30 -34.91 -57.85
C LYS A 71 -31.85 -33.54 -58.37
N VAL A 72 -32.55 -32.96 -59.35
CA VAL A 72 -32.29 -31.60 -59.84
C VAL A 72 -32.74 -30.55 -58.82
N ALA A 73 -33.89 -30.75 -58.18
CA ALA A 73 -34.37 -29.88 -57.12
C ALA A 73 -33.46 -29.91 -55.88
N GLU A 74 -32.98 -31.10 -55.49
CA GLU A 74 -32.00 -31.32 -54.42
C GLU A 74 -30.69 -30.55 -54.72
N LYS A 75 -30.13 -30.71 -55.92
CA LYS A 75 -28.93 -29.99 -56.35
C LYS A 75 -29.10 -28.46 -56.36
N ASN A 76 -30.28 -27.97 -56.76
CA ASN A 76 -30.58 -26.54 -56.73
C ASN A 76 -30.77 -26.01 -55.30
N SER A 77 -31.28 -26.85 -54.38
CA SER A 77 -31.40 -26.54 -52.96
C SER A 77 -30.04 -26.46 -52.29
N GLU A 78 -29.15 -27.43 -52.55
CA GLU A 78 -27.76 -27.43 -52.06
C GLU A 78 -27.00 -26.19 -52.53
N ALA A 79 -27.07 -25.86 -53.83
CA ALA A 79 -26.43 -24.66 -54.37
C ALA A 79 -26.95 -23.35 -53.73
N SER A 80 -28.23 -23.31 -53.37
CA SER A 80 -28.84 -22.16 -52.68
C SER A 80 -28.40 -22.07 -51.22
N ALA A 81 -28.29 -23.21 -50.52
CA ALA A 81 -27.77 -23.27 -49.15
C ALA A 81 -26.30 -22.79 -49.09
N GLU A 82 -25.45 -23.26 -50.00
CA GLU A 82 -24.04 -22.85 -50.07
C GLU A 82 -23.86 -21.35 -50.36
N TYR A 83 -24.70 -20.80 -51.24
CA TYR A 83 -24.72 -19.37 -51.54
C TYR A 83 -25.02 -18.52 -50.30
N HIS A 84 -26.13 -18.82 -49.61
CA HIS A 84 -26.54 -18.08 -48.41
C HIS A 84 -25.56 -18.27 -47.26
N PHE A 85 -24.99 -19.48 -47.10
CA PHE A 85 -23.97 -19.73 -46.09
C PHE A 85 -22.72 -18.87 -46.31
N SER A 86 -22.26 -18.78 -47.56
CA SER A 86 -21.08 -17.97 -47.93
C SER A 86 -21.32 -16.48 -47.68
N LEU A 87 -22.52 -15.99 -47.99
CA LEU A 87 -22.91 -14.61 -47.73
C LEU A 87 -23.00 -14.32 -46.22
N ALA A 88 -23.53 -15.27 -45.43
CA ALA A 88 -23.52 -15.16 -43.98
C ALA A 88 -22.09 -15.05 -43.42
N GLN A 89 -21.14 -15.88 -43.89
CA GLN A 89 -19.72 -15.78 -43.49
C GLN A 89 -19.11 -14.42 -43.85
N ALA A 90 -19.43 -13.88 -45.02
CA ALA A 90 -18.97 -12.55 -45.44
C ALA A 90 -19.46 -11.46 -44.47
N TYR A 91 -20.75 -11.48 -44.11
CA TYR A 91 -21.29 -10.53 -43.13
C TYR A 91 -20.73 -10.71 -41.72
N VAL A 92 -20.40 -11.94 -41.31
CA VAL A 92 -19.68 -12.18 -40.05
C VAL A 92 -18.30 -11.50 -40.07
N ALA A 93 -17.57 -11.61 -41.19
CA ALA A 93 -16.25 -10.98 -41.34
C ALA A 93 -16.33 -9.43 -41.36
N GLU A 94 -17.41 -8.87 -41.89
CA GLU A 94 -17.70 -7.43 -41.84
C GLU A 94 -18.18 -6.94 -40.46
N GLY A 95 -18.47 -7.85 -39.53
CA GLY A 95 -18.99 -7.51 -38.21
C GLY A 95 -20.45 -7.06 -38.23
N ASN A 96 -21.25 -7.55 -39.18
CA ASN A 96 -22.68 -7.25 -39.31
C ASN A 96 -23.54 -8.46 -38.90
N PRO A 97 -23.95 -8.58 -37.62
CA PRO A 97 -24.61 -9.79 -37.13
C PRO A 97 -26.06 -9.90 -37.61
N ASP A 98 -26.74 -8.78 -37.90
CA ASP A 98 -28.14 -8.80 -38.34
C ASP A 98 -28.26 -9.51 -39.69
N ARG A 99 -27.43 -9.09 -40.66
CA ARG A 99 -27.42 -9.71 -41.98
C ARG A 99 -26.90 -11.14 -41.94
N ALA A 100 -25.89 -11.42 -41.12
CA ALA A 100 -25.42 -12.80 -40.92
C ALA A 100 -26.55 -13.71 -40.40
N ILE A 101 -27.36 -13.25 -39.45
CA ILE A 101 -28.51 -13.99 -38.92
C ILE A 101 -29.55 -14.27 -40.01
N GLU A 102 -29.89 -13.27 -40.83
CA GLU A 102 -30.84 -13.42 -41.94
C GLU A 102 -30.35 -14.48 -42.94
N GLU A 103 -29.09 -14.39 -43.36
CA GLU A 103 -28.50 -15.31 -44.33
C GLU A 103 -28.32 -16.73 -43.77
N TYR A 104 -28.01 -16.88 -42.48
CA TYR A 104 -28.02 -18.20 -41.84
C TYR A 104 -29.43 -18.80 -41.74
N LYS A 105 -30.47 -17.98 -41.49
CA LYS A 105 -31.87 -18.46 -41.54
C LYS A 105 -32.27 -18.91 -42.94
N LEU A 106 -31.87 -18.16 -43.97
CA LEU A 106 -32.09 -18.54 -45.37
C LEU A 106 -31.34 -19.84 -45.72
N THR A 107 -30.11 -20.00 -45.23
CA THR A 107 -29.35 -21.26 -45.37
C THR A 107 -30.15 -22.44 -44.80
N LEU A 108 -30.72 -22.29 -43.60
CA LEU A 108 -31.52 -23.34 -42.94
C LEU A 108 -32.87 -23.63 -43.62
N LEU A 109 -33.39 -22.74 -44.48
CA LEU A 109 -34.56 -23.05 -45.30
C LEU A 109 -34.23 -24.11 -46.38
N PHE A 110 -33.00 -24.08 -46.90
CA PHE A 110 -32.54 -25.00 -47.96
C PHE A 110 -31.79 -26.21 -47.40
N ASP A 111 -31.17 -26.08 -46.22
CA ASP A 111 -30.48 -27.14 -45.48
C ASP A 111 -30.86 -27.13 -43.99
N PRO A 112 -32.04 -27.64 -43.62
CA PRO A 112 -32.50 -27.71 -42.22
C PRO A 112 -31.78 -28.78 -41.39
N GLY A 113 -30.90 -29.58 -42.00
CA GLY A 113 -30.14 -30.64 -41.35
C GLY A 113 -28.80 -30.16 -40.77
N SER A 114 -28.34 -28.95 -41.14
CA SER A 114 -27.00 -28.48 -40.84
C SER A 114 -26.80 -28.02 -39.39
N ALA A 115 -26.31 -28.93 -38.53
CA ALA A 115 -25.91 -28.60 -37.17
C ALA A 115 -24.88 -27.45 -37.11
N LEU A 116 -23.96 -27.41 -38.09
CA LEU A 116 -22.97 -26.34 -38.23
C LEU A 116 -23.63 -24.97 -38.37
N VAL A 117 -24.61 -24.85 -39.28
CA VAL A 117 -25.29 -23.58 -39.54
C VAL A 117 -26.08 -23.12 -38.32
N TYR A 118 -26.76 -24.04 -37.61
CA TYR A 118 -27.40 -23.72 -36.33
C TYR A 118 -26.39 -23.20 -35.30
N ALA A 119 -25.22 -23.83 -35.11
CA ALA A 119 -24.23 -23.33 -34.16
C ALA A 119 -23.63 -21.96 -34.56
N ARG A 120 -23.43 -21.73 -35.86
CA ARG A 120 -22.98 -20.42 -36.37
C ARG A 120 -24.05 -19.33 -36.14
N LEU A 121 -25.31 -19.65 -36.40
CA LEU A 121 -26.43 -18.76 -36.10
C LEU A 121 -26.53 -18.44 -34.60
N ALA A 122 -26.36 -19.45 -33.73
CA ALA A 122 -26.34 -19.26 -32.28
C ALA A 122 -25.23 -18.30 -31.85
N THR A 123 -24.04 -18.39 -32.46
CA THR A 123 -22.92 -17.47 -32.19
C THR A 123 -23.30 -16.02 -32.48
N GLU A 124 -24.00 -15.76 -33.58
CA GLU A 124 -24.44 -14.40 -33.93
C GLU A 124 -25.54 -13.89 -33.00
N TYR A 125 -26.45 -14.75 -32.56
CA TYR A 125 -27.41 -14.39 -31.50
C TYR A 125 -26.72 -14.02 -30.19
N VAL A 126 -25.65 -14.72 -29.79
CA VAL A 126 -24.84 -14.34 -28.62
C VAL A 126 -24.26 -12.94 -28.77
N LYS A 127 -23.67 -12.62 -29.93
CA LYS A 127 -23.12 -11.27 -30.20
C LYS A 127 -24.19 -10.18 -30.12
N LYS A 128 -25.43 -10.50 -30.48
CA LYS A 128 -26.60 -9.60 -30.39
C LYS A 128 -27.20 -9.50 -28.98
N GLY A 129 -26.74 -10.31 -28.04
CA GLY A 129 -27.35 -10.42 -26.71
C GLY A 129 -28.68 -11.16 -26.69
N MET A 130 -29.05 -11.84 -27.78
CA MET A 130 -30.26 -12.65 -27.91
C MET A 130 -30.01 -14.05 -27.32
N LEU A 131 -29.77 -14.11 -26.02
CA LEU A 131 -29.28 -15.32 -25.35
C LEU A 131 -30.28 -16.48 -25.40
N SER A 132 -31.58 -16.21 -25.29
CA SER A 132 -32.63 -17.23 -25.37
C SER A 132 -32.68 -17.89 -26.76
N ASP A 133 -32.60 -17.09 -27.82
CA ASP A 133 -32.57 -17.60 -29.20
C ASP A 133 -31.28 -18.38 -29.46
N ALA A 134 -30.14 -17.91 -28.94
CA ALA A 134 -28.88 -18.64 -29.01
C ALA A 134 -28.97 -20.02 -28.35
N MET A 135 -29.58 -20.11 -27.15
CA MET A 135 -29.75 -21.37 -26.44
C MET A 135 -30.61 -22.35 -27.22
N GLU A 136 -31.74 -21.90 -27.74
CA GLU A 136 -32.64 -22.78 -28.51
C GLU A 136 -31.99 -23.23 -29.82
N THR A 137 -31.27 -22.34 -30.49
CA THR A 137 -30.53 -22.65 -31.71
C THR A 137 -29.40 -23.66 -31.45
N CYS A 138 -28.71 -23.57 -30.30
CA CYS A 138 -27.74 -24.60 -29.90
C CYS A 138 -28.40 -25.96 -29.66
N LYS A 139 -29.60 -26.00 -29.05
CA LYS A 139 -30.33 -27.27 -28.88
C LYS A 139 -30.74 -27.87 -30.22
N GLU A 140 -31.19 -27.06 -31.18
CA GLU A 140 -31.48 -27.53 -32.55
C GLU A 140 -30.22 -28.10 -33.22
N ALA A 141 -29.07 -27.44 -33.07
CA ALA A 141 -27.79 -27.98 -33.55
C ALA A 141 -27.51 -29.38 -32.96
N LEU A 142 -27.73 -29.56 -31.66
CA LEU A 142 -27.50 -30.82 -30.95
C LEU A 142 -28.57 -31.89 -31.20
N GLN A 143 -29.77 -31.52 -31.64
CA GLN A 143 -30.76 -32.48 -32.13
C GLN A 143 -30.32 -33.10 -33.47
N ARG A 144 -29.67 -32.32 -34.33
CA ARG A 144 -29.17 -32.78 -35.64
C ARG A 144 -27.85 -33.52 -35.53
N ASP A 145 -26.92 -33.00 -34.74
CA ASP A 145 -25.68 -33.68 -34.38
C ASP A 145 -25.45 -33.66 -32.86
N PRO A 146 -25.83 -34.75 -32.16
CA PRO A 146 -25.60 -34.88 -30.72
C PRO A 146 -24.13 -34.90 -30.32
N LYS A 147 -23.19 -35.07 -31.25
CA LYS A 147 -21.74 -35.11 -30.96
C LYS A 147 -21.06 -33.77 -31.25
N PHE A 148 -21.81 -32.73 -31.63
CA PHE A 148 -21.22 -31.46 -32.01
C PHE A 148 -20.68 -30.68 -30.79
N VAL A 149 -19.38 -30.80 -30.57
CA VAL A 149 -18.70 -30.29 -29.36
C VAL A 149 -18.86 -28.79 -29.19
N ASP A 150 -18.64 -27.99 -30.23
CA ASP A 150 -18.72 -26.53 -30.17
C ASP A 150 -20.10 -26.04 -29.71
N ALA A 151 -21.17 -26.67 -30.23
CA ALA A 151 -22.54 -26.36 -29.83
C ALA A 151 -22.82 -26.73 -28.36
N ARG A 152 -22.24 -27.84 -27.85
CA ARG A 152 -22.34 -28.22 -26.44
C ARG A 152 -21.62 -27.23 -25.53
N LEU A 153 -20.39 -26.83 -25.87
CA LEU A 153 -19.62 -25.86 -25.10
C LEU A 153 -20.32 -24.50 -25.06
N MET A 154 -20.86 -24.03 -26.20
CA MET A 154 -21.63 -22.80 -26.28
C MET A 154 -22.89 -22.87 -25.42
N LEU A 155 -23.65 -23.96 -25.52
CA LEU A 155 -24.84 -24.17 -24.71
C LEU A 155 -24.53 -24.21 -23.21
N ALA A 156 -23.44 -24.87 -22.82
CA ALA A 156 -22.97 -24.89 -21.43
C ALA A 156 -22.62 -23.48 -20.91
N GLY A 157 -21.93 -22.66 -21.71
CA GLY A 157 -21.64 -21.27 -21.37
C GLY A 157 -22.90 -20.41 -21.23
N LEU A 158 -23.89 -20.61 -22.10
CA LEU A 158 -25.18 -19.93 -22.01
C LEU A 158 -25.97 -20.34 -20.75
N TYR A 159 -25.94 -21.63 -20.38
CA TYR A 159 -26.53 -22.10 -19.12
C TYR A 159 -25.89 -21.45 -17.90
N LEU A 160 -24.55 -21.29 -17.86
CA LEU A 160 -23.88 -20.57 -16.77
C LEU A 160 -24.31 -19.12 -16.68
N ASN A 161 -24.44 -18.43 -17.82
CA ASN A 161 -24.93 -17.06 -17.85
C ASN A 161 -26.35 -16.94 -17.28
N ALA A 162 -27.20 -17.92 -17.58
CA ALA A 162 -28.56 -18.05 -17.07
C ALA A 162 -28.66 -18.54 -15.61
N ARG A 163 -27.53 -18.75 -14.90
CA ARG A 163 -27.45 -19.33 -13.54
C ARG A 163 -28.03 -20.76 -13.46
N GLN A 164 -27.96 -21.50 -14.55
CA GLN A 164 -28.41 -22.89 -14.65
C GLN A 164 -27.21 -23.85 -14.55
N ASP A 165 -26.56 -23.86 -13.38
CA ASP A 165 -25.26 -24.51 -13.20
C ASP A 165 -25.28 -26.02 -13.50
N GLU A 166 -26.33 -26.73 -13.08
CA GLU A 166 -26.44 -28.19 -13.31
C GLU A 166 -26.68 -28.55 -14.79
N ASP A 167 -27.34 -27.68 -15.56
CA ASP A 167 -27.51 -27.88 -17.01
C ASP A 167 -26.15 -27.68 -17.71
N ALA A 168 -25.39 -26.65 -17.33
CA ALA A 168 -24.04 -26.43 -17.85
C ALA A 168 -23.10 -27.61 -17.54
N LEU A 169 -23.11 -28.12 -16.31
CA LEU A 169 -22.29 -29.26 -15.90
C LEU A 169 -22.62 -30.52 -16.69
N ARG A 170 -23.90 -30.76 -16.99
CA ARG A 170 -24.34 -31.87 -17.83
C ARG A 170 -23.78 -31.76 -19.25
N GLU A 171 -23.81 -30.58 -19.85
CA GLU A 171 -23.25 -30.37 -21.19
C GLU A 171 -21.74 -30.59 -21.23
N TYR A 172 -20.98 -30.05 -20.26
CA TYR A 172 -19.55 -30.33 -20.17
C TYR A 172 -19.25 -31.83 -19.96
N GLU A 173 -20.09 -32.55 -19.21
CA GLU A 173 -19.97 -34.00 -19.06
C GLU A 173 -20.19 -34.76 -20.36
N GLN A 174 -21.11 -34.31 -21.21
CA GLN A 174 -21.29 -34.94 -22.52
C GLN A 174 -20.06 -34.72 -23.41
N VAL A 175 -19.46 -33.52 -23.40
CA VAL A 175 -18.21 -33.28 -24.12
C VAL A 175 -17.10 -34.20 -23.63
N LEU A 176 -16.93 -34.33 -22.30
CA LEU A 176 -15.89 -35.19 -21.71
C LEU A 176 -16.15 -36.70 -21.88
N LYS A 177 -17.39 -37.12 -22.17
CA LYS A 177 -17.70 -38.50 -22.58
C LYS A 177 -17.28 -38.78 -24.02
N LEU A 178 -17.38 -37.78 -24.89
CA LEU A 178 -16.94 -37.88 -26.28
C LEU A 178 -15.41 -37.85 -26.38
N ASP A 179 -14.79 -36.94 -25.63
CA ASP A 179 -13.34 -36.82 -25.52
C ASP A 179 -12.93 -36.54 -24.07
N ALA A 180 -12.42 -37.57 -23.40
CA ALA A 180 -11.95 -37.48 -22.02
C ALA A 180 -10.67 -36.63 -21.85
N ARG A 181 -10.01 -36.25 -22.96
CA ARG A 181 -8.81 -35.42 -22.99
C ARG A 181 -9.11 -33.96 -23.33
N HIS A 182 -10.38 -33.60 -23.56
CA HIS A 182 -10.77 -32.26 -23.94
C HIS A 182 -10.48 -31.23 -22.83
N GLU A 183 -9.34 -30.55 -22.94
CA GLU A 183 -8.81 -29.64 -21.91
C GLU A 183 -9.77 -28.50 -21.57
N GLU A 184 -10.31 -27.83 -22.60
CA GLU A 184 -11.22 -26.68 -22.42
C GLU A 184 -12.50 -27.07 -21.65
N ALA A 185 -13.18 -28.15 -22.04
CA ALA A 185 -14.35 -28.66 -21.35
C ALA A 185 -14.08 -29.00 -19.88
N ALA A 186 -12.92 -29.59 -19.58
CA ALA A 186 -12.52 -29.91 -18.21
C ALA A 186 -12.27 -28.64 -17.38
N VAL A 187 -11.58 -27.64 -17.95
CA VAL A 187 -11.33 -26.35 -17.29
C VAL A 187 -12.64 -25.61 -17.02
N TYR A 188 -13.53 -25.51 -18.01
CA TYR A 188 -14.81 -24.83 -17.86
C TYR A 188 -15.75 -25.55 -16.91
N LYS A 189 -15.80 -26.89 -16.92
CA LYS A 189 -16.53 -27.67 -15.91
C LYS A 189 -16.04 -27.36 -14.50
N ALA A 190 -14.73 -27.30 -14.30
CA ALA A 190 -14.18 -27.02 -12.98
C ALA A 190 -14.48 -25.58 -12.53
N GLN A 191 -14.40 -24.60 -13.44
CA GLN A 191 -14.78 -23.22 -13.18
C GLN A 191 -16.26 -23.09 -12.79
N ALA A 192 -17.16 -23.73 -13.55
CA ALA A 192 -18.58 -23.83 -13.23
C ALA A 192 -18.84 -24.38 -11.82
N LEU A 193 -18.17 -25.49 -11.46
CA LEU A 193 -18.22 -26.03 -10.10
C LEU A 193 -17.73 -25.02 -9.06
N GLY A 194 -16.67 -24.26 -9.36
CA GLY A 194 -16.16 -23.19 -8.50
C GLY A 194 -17.17 -22.08 -8.26
N GLU A 195 -17.81 -21.56 -9.31
CA GLU A 195 -18.84 -20.51 -9.24
C GLU A 195 -20.08 -20.97 -8.46
N ALA A 196 -20.44 -22.25 -8.58
CA ALA A 196 -21.49 -22.88 -7.78
C ALA A 196 -21.09 -23.14 -6.31
N GLY A 197 -19.91 -22.70 -5.86
CA GLY A 197 -19.40 -22.91 -4.50
C GLY A 197 -18.87 -24.34 -4.24
N ARG A 198 -18.83 -25.20 -5.25
CA ARG A 198 -18.44 -26.62 -5.19
C ARG A 198 -16.93 -26.80 -5.45
N SER A 199 -16.11 -25.94 -4.84
CA SER A 199 -14.64 -25.90 -5.07
C SER A 199 -13.92 -27.22 -4.73
N LYS A 200 -14.39 -27.95 -3.71
CA LYS A 200 -13.83 -29.28 -3.36
C LYS A 200 -14.06 -30.30 -4.48
N GLU A 201 -15.25 -30.28 -5.09
CA GLU A 201 -15.59 -31.18 -6.19
C GLU A 201 -14.79 -30.84 -7.43
N ALA A 202 -14.61 -29.55 -7.73
CA ALA A 202 -13.75 -29.08 -8.82
C ALA A 202 -12.31 -29.62 -8.69
N ALA A 203 -11.71 -29.51 -7.50
CA ALA A 203 -10.36 -30.01 -7.24
C ALA A 203 -10.26 -31.54 -7.38
N ILE A 204 -11.25 -32.29 -6.88
CA ILE A 204 -11.29 -33.76 -7.02
C ILE A 204 -11.41 -34.17 -8.48
N PHE A 205 -12.30 -33.51 -9.23
CA PHE A 205 -12.48 -33.74 -10.66
C PHE A 205 -11.19 -33.45 -11.44
N LEU A 206 -10.60 -32.27 -11.24
CA LEU A 206 -9.36 -31.88 -11.92
C LEU A 206 -8.19 -32.80 -11.59
N ARG A 207 -8.07 -33.28 -10.34
CA ARG A 207 -7.05 -34.26 -9.94
C ARG A 207 -7.17 -35.57 -10.73
N LYS A 208 -8.40 -36.04 -10.99
CA LYS A 208 -8.63 -37.20 -11.85
C LYS A 208 -8.28 -36.87 -13.30
N PHE A 209 -8.69 -35.71 -13.79
CA PHE A 209 -8.43 -35.25 -15.15
C PHE A 209 -6.94 -35.17 -15.46
N VAL A 210 -6.14 -34.45 -14.66
CA VAL A 210 -4.69 -34.29 -14.89
C VAL A 210 -3.90 -35.58 -14.67
N LYS A 211 -4.44 -36.55 -13.92
CA LYS A 211 -3.84 -37.89 -13.81
C LYS A 211 -4.01 -38.68 -15.11
N ALA A 212 -5.14 -38.53 -15.80
CA ALA A 212 -5.39 -39.14 -17.10
C ALA A 212 -4.71 -38.36 -18.24
N ASN A 213 -4.55 -37.04 -18.06
CA ASN A 213 -4.01 -36.10 -19.05
C ASN A 213 -2.81 -35.32 -18.46
N PRO A 214 -1.68 -36.00 -18.18
CA PRO A 214 -0.55 -35.40 -17.48
C PRO A 214 0.12 -34.23 -18.22
N GLU A 215 -0.09 -34.11 -19.53
CA GLU A 215 0.43 -33.05 -20.40
C GLU A 215 -0.38 -31.75 -20.40
N SER A 216 -1.55 -31.73 -19.76
CA SER A 216 -2.46 -30.58 -19.74
C SER A 216 -1.96 -29.46 -18.82
N ALA A 217 -1.20 -28.51 -19.37
CA ALA A 217 -0.70 -27.36 -18.60
C ALA A 217 -1.84 -26.50 -18.02
N LEU A 218 -2.94 -26.28 -18.76
CA LEU A 218 -4.09 -25.53 -18.25
C LEU A 218 -4.87 -26.31 -17.19
N GLY A 219 -4.94 -27.65 -17.32
CA GLY A 219 -5.54 -28.52 -16.31
C GLY A 219 -4.79 -28.45 -14.99
N TRP A 220 -3.45 -28.55 -15.02
CA TRP A 220 -2.60 -28.40 -13.82
C TRP A 220 -2.72 -27.00 -13.21
N TYR A 221 -2.73 -25.95 -14.02
CA TYR A 221 -2.90 -24.57 -13.54
C TYR A 221 -4.25 -24.36 -12.85
N THR A 222 -5.33 -24.83 -13.49
CA THR A 222 -6.68 -24.72 -12.92
C THR A 222 -6.80 -25.53 -11.63
N LEU A 223 -6.22 -26.74 -11.56
CA LEU A 223 -6.15 -27.53 -10.33
C LEU A 223 -5.44 -26.74 -9.22
N ALA A 224 -4.30 -26.14 -9.54
CA ALA A 224 -3.53 -25.36 -8.59
C ALA A 224 -4.33 -24.20 -7.99
N ARG A 225 -5.10 -23.46 -8.82
CA ARG A 225 -5.99 -22.39 -8.36
C ARG A 225 -7.05 -22.88 -7.38
N PHE A 226 -7.67 -24.03 -7.64
CA PHE A 226 -8.67 -24.60 -6.73
C PHE A 226 -8.05 -25.13 -5.44
N GLU A 227 -6.89 -25.77 -5.49
CA GLU A 227 -6.17 -26.17 -4.28
C GLU A 227 -5.74 -24.95 -3.44
N GLN A 228 -5.34 -23.84 -4.09
CA GLN A 228 -5.05 -22.58 -3.41
C GLN A 228 -6.29 -21.99 -2.74
N ALA A 229 -7.43 -21.94 -3.44
CA ALA A 229 -8.70 -21.46 -2.88
C ALA A 229 -9.18 -22.31 -1.69
N LEU A 230 -8.78 -23.59 -1.64
CA LEU A 230 -9.01 -24.50 -0.51
C LEU A 230 -7.93 -24.41 0.58
N GLU A 231 -7.02 -23.42 0.50
CA GLU A 231 -5.88 -23.18 1.41
C GLU A 231 -4.87 -24.33 1.49
N ARG A 232 -4.86 -25.23 0.49
CA ARG A 232 -3.94 -26.36 0.40
C ARG A 232 -2.68 -25.96 -0.36
N VAL A 233 -1.78 -25.28 0.37
CA VAL A 233 -0.57 -24.65 -0.18
C VAL A 233 0.35 -25.62 -0.93
N GLU A 234 0.65 -26.79 -0.35
CA GLU A 234 1.58 -27.74 -0.96
C GLU A 234 1.03 -28.38 -2.25
N PRO A 235 -0.22 -28.90 -2.27
CA PRO A 235 -0.85 -29.34 -3.52
C PRO A 235 -0.92 -28.26 -4.59
N ALA A 236 -1.27 -27.02 -4.22
CA ALA A 236 -1.32 -25.90 -5.15
C ALA A 236 0.05 -25.61 -5.77
N THR A 237 1.09 -25.55 -4.92
CA THR A 237 2.47 -25.31 -5.35
C THR A 237 2.96 -26.38 -6.32
N GLN A 238 2.69 -27.67 -6.03
CA GLN A 238 3.08 -28.77 -6.92
C GLN A 238 2.38 -28.69 -8.27
N ALA A 239 1.07 -28.40 -8.28
CA ALA A 239 0.30 -28.27 -9.50
C ALA A 239 0.74 -27.05 -10.33
N TYR A 240 1.02 -25.91 -9.71
CA TYR A 240 1.59 -24.75 -10.41
C TYR A 240 2.94 -25.07 -11.04
N ARG A 241 3.87 -25.70 -10.30
CA ARG A 241 5.18 -26.10 -10.84
C ARG A 241 5.05 -27.06 -12.02
N LYS A 242 4.09 -27.99 -11.97
CA LYS A 242 3.80 -28.88 -13.12
C LYS A 242 3.28 -28.11 -14.33
N ALA A 243 2.37 -27.15 -14.14
CA ALA A 243 1.88 -26.30 -15.23
C ALA A 243 3.02 -25.50 -15.89
N ILE A 244 3.91 -24.90 -15.10
CA ILE A 244 5.06 -24.13 -15.58
C ILE A 244 6.07 -25.03 -16.30
N ALA A 245 6.33 -26.24 -15.79
CA ALA A 245 7.24 -27.18 -16.43
C ALA A 245 6.73 -27.69 -17.79
N LEU A 246 5.40 -27.81 -17.97
CA LEU A 246 4.79 -28.22 -19.23
C LEU A 246 4.71 -27.09 -20.25
N ARG A 247 4.57 -25.84 -19.77
CA ARG A 247 4.58 -24.64 -20.60
C ARG A 247 5.53 -23.61 -19.97
N PRO A 248 6.83 -23.67 -20.31
CA PRO A 248 7.77 -22.59 -19.96
C PRO A 248 7.24 -21.24 -20.45
N GLY A 249 7.48 -20.19 -19.70
CA GLY A 249 6.97 -18.85 -20.00
C GLY A 249 5.46 -18.68 -19.79
N PHE A 250 4.76 -19.57 -19.06
CA PHE A 250 3.32 -19.46 -18.80
C PHE A 250 3.01 -18.41 -17.71
N PRO A 251 2.66 -17.15 -18.08
CA PRO A 251 2.70 -16.05 -17.11
C PRO A 251 1.63 -16.21 -16.02
N GLN A 252 0.45 -16.71 -16.37
CA GLN A 252 -0.65 -16.90 -15.43
C GLN A 252 -0.27 -17.87 -14.30
N ALA A 253 0.43 -18.97 -14.60
CA ALA A 253 0.85 -19.96 -13.61
C ALA A 253 2.03 -19.47 -12.76
N SER A 254 3.05 -18.89 -13.41
CA SER A 254 4.23 -18.35 -12.73
C SER A 254 3.86 -17.17 -11.81
N LEU A 255 3.03 -16.24 -12.26
CA LEU A 255 2.59 -15.13 -11.44
C LEU A 255 1.78 -15.61 -10.22
N ALA A 256 0.81 -16.52 -10.44
CA ALA A 256 0.00 -17.08 -9.36
C ALA A 256 0.85 -17.81 -8.30
N LEU A 257 1.83 -18.61 -8.74
CA LEU A 257 2.75 -19.28 -7.82
C LEU A 257 3.63 -18.29 -7.05
N GLY A 258 4.16 -17.28 -7.72
CA GLY A 258 4.92 -16.21 -7.08
C GLY A 258 4.10 -15.49 -6.00
N TYR A 259 2.83 -15.16 -6.30
CA TYR A 259 1.94 -14.52 -5.33
C TYR A 259 1.65 -15.42 -4.13
N LEU A 260 1.42 -16.72 -4.37
CA LEU A 260 1.23 -17.69 -3.29
C LEU A 260 2.46 -17.76 -2.38
N TYR A 261 3.67 -17.69 -2.93
CA TYR A 261 4.89 -17.62 -2.13
C TYR A 261 5.00 -16.33 -1.33
N GLU A 262 4.69 -15.18 -1.92
CA GLU A 262 4.68 -13.90 -1.19
C GLU A 262 3.68 -13.91 -0.02
N GLU A 263 2.47 -14.45 -0.23
CA GLU A 263 1.45 -14.56 0.82
C GLU A 263 1.94 -15.40 2.01
N LYS A 264 2.76 -16.43 1.75
CA LYS A 264 3.36 -17.28 2.79
C LYS A 264 4.71 -16.76 3.29
N GLY A 265 5.10 -15.53 2.94
CA GLY A 265 6.37 -14.91 3.34
C GLY A 265 7.62 -15.51 2.70
N LYS A 266 7.45 -16.39 1.69
CA LYS A 266 8.52 -17.09 0.97
C LYS A 266 9.08 -16.22 -0.18
N ASN A 267 9.46 -14.98 0.12
CA ASN A 267 9.83 -13.97 -0.87
C ASN A 267 11.01 -14.36 -1.78
N ALA A 268 11.99 -15.12 -1.26
CA ALA A 268 13.11 -15.61 -2.06
C ALA A 268 12.66 -16.55 -3.20
N GLN A 269 11.73 -17.47 -2.89
CA GLN A 269 11.16 -18.39 -3.88
C GLN A 269 10.26 -17.65 -4.87
N ALA A 270 9.50 -16.66 -4.41
CA ALA A 270 8.72 -15.80 -5.30
C ALA A 270 9.60 -15.08 -6.32
N MET A 271 10.72 -14.47 -5.87
CA MET A 271 11.66 -13.79 -6.77
C MET A 271 12.27 -14.74 -7.80
N GLU A 272 12.56 -15.99 -7.44
CA GLU A 272 13.08 -16.98 -8.40
C GLU A 272 12.07 -17.29 -9.51
N ILE A 273 10.80 -17.50 -9.15
CA ILE A 273 9.72 -17.74 -10.12
C ILE A 273 9.52 -16.52 -11.04
N TYR A 274 9.46 -15.31 -10.47
CA TYR A 274 9.30 -14.10 -11.27
C TYR A 274 10.51 -13.85 -12.17
N ARG A 275 11.73 -14.10 -11.69
CA ARG A 275 12.94 -13.93 -12.50
C ARG A 275 12.95 -14.89 -13.68
N THR A 276 12.64 -16.17 -13.43
CA THR A 276 12.54 -17.17 -14.51
C THR A 276 11.53 -16.75 -15.57
N LEU A 277 10.33 -16.32 -15.14
CA LEU A 277 9.31 -15.82 -16.07
C LEU A 277 9.81 -14.61 -16.87
N TYR A 278 10.43 -13.64 -16.20
CA TYR A 278 10.95 -12.44 -16.86
C TYR A 278 12.07 -12.77 -17.85
N ASP A 279 13.02 -13.63 -17.49
CA ASP A 279 14.13 -14.02 -18.36
C ASP A 279 13.63 -14.74 -19.62
N GLU A 280 12.54 -15.53 -19.51
CA GLU A 280 11.94 -16.26 -20.63
C GLU A 280 11.08 -15.38 -21.55
N THR A 281 10.33 -14.42 -21.01
CA THR A 281 9.27 -13.74 -21.78
C THR A 281 9.31 -12.21 -21.74
N GLN A 282 10.16 -11.62 -20.90
CA GLN A 282 10.17 -10.18 -20.59
C GLN A 282 8.83 -9.68 -20.04
N ASP A 283 8.09 -10.53 -19.32
CA ASP A 283 6.79 -10.19 -18.73
C ASP A 283 6.89 -8.97 -17.78
N LEU A 284 6.14 -7.91 -18.10
CA LEU A 284 6.12 -6.66 -17.32
C LEU A 284 5.51 -6.86 -15.92
N GLY A 285 4.58 -7.81 -15.76
CA GLY A 285 4.01 -8.18 -14.48
C GLY A 285 5.10 -8.74 -13.56
N ALA A 286 5.90 -9.68 -14.06
CA ALA A 286 7.04 -10.27 -13.37
C ALA A 286 8.10 -9.22 -13.01
N ALA A 287 8.46 -8.35 -13.96
CA ALA A 287 9.39 -7.23 -13.73
C ALA A 287 8.91 -6.34 -12.57
N ASN A 288 7.62 -5.96 -12.56
CA ASN A 288 7.06 -5.12 -11.51
C ASN A 288 7.05 -5.81 -10.14
N ARG A 289 6.78 -7.13 -10.10
CA ARG A 289 6.87 -7.91 -8.85
C ARG A 289 8.31 -8.02 -8.34
N LEU A 290 9.28 -8.29 -9.21
CA LEU A 290 10.70 -8.33 -8.87
C LEU A 290 11.16 -6.98 -8.31
N ALA A 291 10.91 -5.89 -9.02
CA ALA A 291 11.24 -4.54 -8.56
C ALA A 291 10.65 -4.27 -7.18
N THR A 292 9.37 -4.61 -6.97
CA THR A 292 8.70 -4.41 -5.68
C THR A 292 9.33 -5.21 -4.54
N LEU A 293 9.66 -6.49 -4.77
CA LEU A 293 10.29 -7.34 -3.75
C LEU A 293 11.73 -6.92 -3.44
N LEU A 294 12.49 -6.54 -4.47
CA LEU A 294 13.87 -6.05 -4.31
C LEU A 294 13.90 -4.72 -3.55
N LEU A 295 12.96 -3.81 -3.83
CA LEU A 295 12.80 -2.57 -3.07
C LEU A 295 12.49 -2.81 -1.59
N LYS A 296 11.58 -3.75 -1.28
CA LYS A 296 11.26 -4.13 0.11
C LYS A 296 12.46 -4.76 0.83
N ALA A 297 13.35 -5.41 0.09
CA ALA A 297 14.59 -5.98 0.59
C ALA A 297 15.77 -5.00 0.55
N GLU A 298 15.52 -3.72 0.22
CA GLU A 298 16.54 -2.66 0.10
C GLU A 298 17.65 -2.98 -0.92
N LYS A 299 17.38 -3.90 -1.86
CA LYS A 299 18.27 -4.27 -2.95
C LYS A 299 18.07 -3.36 -4.15
N TYR A 300 18.37 -2.08 -3.93
CA TYR A 300 18.09 -1.01 -4.89
C TYR A 300 18.76 -1.21 -6.25
N ARG A 301 20.04 -1.61 -6.28
CA ARG A 301 20.78 -1.84 -7.54
C ARG A 301 20.13 -2.90 -8.42
N ASP A 302 19.70 -4.00 -7.80
CA ASP A 302 19.08 -5.12 -8.49
C ASP A 302 17.69 -4.75 -9.03
N ALA A 303 16.99 -3.80 -8.40
CA ALA A 303 15.65 -3.38 -8.81
C ALA A 303 15.62 -2.49 -10.07
N VAL A 304 16.70 -1.74 -10.32
CA VAL A 304 16.82 -0.77 -11.43
C VAL A 304 16.49 -1.37 -12.80
N PRO A 305 17.11 -2.48 -13.26
CA PRO A 305 16.89 -2.98 -14.63
C PRO A 305 15.42 -3.38 -14.90
N TYR A 306 14.73 -3.91 -13.90
CA TYR A 306 13.32 -4.27 -14.03
C TYR A 306 12.43 -3.03 -14.15
N LEU A 307 12.74 -1.95 -13.42
CA LEU A 307 12.00 -0.70 -13.54
C LEU A 307 12.31 0.05 -14.83
N GLU A 308 13.56 0.01 -15.32
CA GLU A 308 13.93 0.55 -16.63
C GLU A 308 13.19 -0.16 -17.76
N THR A 309 12.95 -1.47 -17.64
CA THR A 309 12.13 -2.22 -18.61
C THR A 309 10.68 -1.77 -18.61
N ILE A 310 10.10 -1.51 -17.43
CA ILE A 310 8.73 -0.99 -17.30
C ILE A 310 8.64 0.41 -17.91
N GLU A 311 9.60 1.29 -17.63
CA GLU A 311 9.66 2.62 -18.22
C GLU A 311 9.84 2.58 -19.75
N ALA A 312 10.64 1.64 -20.27
CA ALA A 312 10.82 1.51 -21.72
C ALA A 312 9.53 1.06 -22.43
N ALA A 313 8.73 0.22 -21.78
CA ALA A 313 7.45 -0.25 -22.31
C ALA A 313 6.35 0.82 -22.24
N ASP A 314 6.32 1.60 -21.16
CA ASP A 314 5.45 2.75 -20.99
C ASP A 314 6.23 3.97 -20.47
N PRO A 315 6.77 4.81 -21.38
CA PRO A 315 7.46 6.04 -20.99
C PRO A 315 6.55 7.07 -20.31
N GLU A 316 5.23 6.87 -20.28
CA GLU A 316 4.31 7.75 -19.58
C GLU A 316 3.95 7.25 -18.17
N ASP A 317 4.43 6.06 -17.76
CA ASP A 317 4.22 5.56 -16.39
C ASP A 317 5.07 6.34 -15.37
N MET A 318 4.43 7.36 -14.79
CA MET A 318 5.02 8.19 -13.74
C MET A 318 5.36 7.37 -12.48
N ASN A 319 4.68 6.27 -12.18
CA ASN A 319 4.97 5.48 -10.99
C ASN A 319 6.33 4.78 -11.09
N ALA A 320 6.64 4.18 -12.25
CA ALA A 320 7.95 3.58 -12.50
C ALA A 320 9.07 4.62 -12.41
N ARG A 321 8.88 5.80 -13.02
CA ARG A 321 9.84 6.90 -12.98
C ARG A 321 10.09 7.45 -11.59
N VAL A 322 9.05 7.65 -10.80
CA VAL A 322 9.20 8.11 -9.41
C VAL A 322 9.99 7.09 -8.59
N LYS A 323 9.70 5.79 -8.74
CA LYS A 323 10.47 4.73 -8.08
C LYS A 323 11.93 4.75 -8.51
N LEU A 324 12.21 4.91 -9.81
CA LEU A 324 13.58 5.02 -10.33
C LEU A 324 14.29 6.24 -9.74
N GLY A 325 13.67 7.43 -9.74
CA GLY A 325 14.26 8.64 -9.15
C GLY A 325 14.62 8.46 -7.67
N LEU A 326 13.71 7.87 -6.89
CA LEU A 326 13.95 7.55 -5.48
C LEU A 326 15.07 6.53 -5.28
N ILE A 327 15.11 5.47 -6.10
CA ILE A 327 16.20 4.49 -6.05
C ILE A 327 17.54 5.12 -6.37
N GLN A 328 17.61 5.99 -7.39
CA GLN A 328 18.85 6.67 -7.73
C GLN A 328 19.32 7.60 -6.60
N MET A 329 18.38 8.21 -5.86
CA MET A 329 18.69 8.98 -4.65
C MET A 329 19.30 8.10 -3.55
N GLU A 330 18.71 6.94 -3.25
CA GLU A 330 19.24 5.98 -2.26
C GLU A 330 20.62 5.43 -2.68
N LEU A 331 20.83 5.22 -3.98
CA LEU A 331 22.11 4.81 -4.55
C LEU A 331 23.15 5.95 -4.60
N LYS A 332 22.78 7.17 -4.17
CA LYS A 332 23.59 8.40 -4.25
C LYS A 332 23.98 8.80 -5.68
N ASN A 333 23.26 8.32 -6.67
CA ASN A 333 23.37 8.73 -8.06
C ASN A 333 22.54 10.00 -8.29
N TYR A 334 22.90 11.07 -7.57
CA TYR A 334 22.08 12.27 -7.46
C TYR A 334 21.82 12.96 -8.79
N ASP A 335 22.80 13.00 -9.70
CA ASP A 335 22.62 13.60 -11.03
C ASP A 335 21.51 12.91 -11.83
N ARG A 336 21.45 11.57 -11.73
CA ARG A 336 20.40 10.78 -12.39
C ARG A 336 19.05 10.99 -11.71
N ALA A 337 19.01 11.05 -10.38
CA ALA A 337 17.79 11.34 -9.63
C ALA A 337 17.22 12.73 -10.01
N ILE A 338 18.07 13.76 -10.06
CA ILE A 338 17.71 15.11 -10.49
C ILE A 338 17.11 15.08 -11.89
N ALA A 339 17.82 14.48 -12.86
CA ALA A 339 17.34 14.41 -14.25
C ALA A 339 15.96 13.74 -14.37
N ILE A 340 15.74 12.65 -13.62
CA ILE A 340 14.45 11.95 -13.58
C ILE A 340 13.36 12.85 -12.98
N PHE A 341 13.60 13.48 -11.84
CA PHE A 341 12.61 14.34 -11.18
C PHE A 341 12.30 15.59 -12.01
N GLU A 342 13.29 16.20 -12.65
CA GLU A 342 13.09 17.32 -13.58
C GLU A 342 12.26 16.91 -14.80
N ASN A 343 12.50 15.71 -15.35
CA ASN A 343 11.68 15.18 -16.44
C ASN A 343 10.21 15.00 -16.02
N ILE A 344 9.98 14.46 -14.82
CA ILE A 344 8.62 14.32 -14.28
C ILE A 344 7.96 15.70 -14.11
N LEU A 345 8.68 16.68 -13.55
CA LEU A 345 8.17 18.03 -13.34
C LEU A 345 7.94 18.81 -14.63
N ALA A 346 8.62 18.48 -15.73
CA ALA A 346 8.32 19.08 -17.04
C ALA A 346 6.89 18.79 -17.50
N LYS A 347 6.32 17.62 -17.12
CA LYS A 347 4.94 17.22 -17.44
C LYS A 347 3.97 17.52 -16.30
N ALA A 348 4.40 17.38 -15.05
CA ALA A 348 3.61 17.59 -13.85
C ALA A 348 4.27 18.65 -12.94
N PRO A 349 4.28 19.94 -13.34
CA PRO A 349 5.06 20.98 -12.66
C PRO A 349 4.64 21.23 -11.20
N ASN A 350 3.38 20.91 -10.88
CA ASN A 350 2.77 21.14 -9.57
C ASN A 350 2.80 19.90 -8.66
N SER A 351 3.61 18.88 -9.00
CA SER A 351 3.75 17.71 -8.13
C SER A 351 4.59 18.06 -6.89
N ASP A 352 3.89 18.38 -5.80
CA ASP A 352 4.46 18.70 -4.49
C ASP A 352 5.48 17.66 -4.01
N ARG A 353 5.15 16.37 -4.15
CA ARG A 353 6.02 15.25 -3.78
C ARG A 353 7.34 15.27 -4.54
N ILE A 354 7.31 15.56 -5.85
CA ILE A 354 8.52 15.57 -6.67
C ILE A 354 9.33 16.85 -6.45
N GLN A 355 8.67 18.00 -6.23
CA GLN A 355 9.36 19.21 -5.79
C GLN A 355 10.09 18.98 -4.46
N TYR A 356 9.47 18.26 -3.52
CA TYR A 356 10.08 17.93 -2.23
C TYR A 356 11.31 17.04 -2.40
N TYR A 357 11.19 15.93 -3.13
CA TYR A 357 12.34 15.03 -3.38
C TYR A 357 13.47 15.73 -4.12
N LEU A 358 13.14 16.53 -5.15
CA LEU A 358 14.15 17.30 -5.87
C LEU A 358 14.84 18.32 -4.95
N GLY A 359 14.08 18.98 -4.07
CA GLY A 359 14.61 19.86 -3.03
C GLY A 359 15.59 19.15 -2.09
N SER A 360 15.23 17.96 -1.60
CA SER A 360 16.11 17.15 -0.74
C SER A 360 17.38 16.71 -1.46
N VAL A 361 17.30 16.28 -2.73
CA VAL A 361 18.50 15.91 -3.50
C VAL A 361 19.40 17.11 -3.74
N TYR A 362 18.84 18.29 -3.98
CA TYR A 362 19.63 19.52 -4.09
C TYR A 362 20.32 19.90 -2.77
N GLU A 363 19.64 19.71 -1.63
CA GLU A 363 20.23 19.92 -0.30
C GLU A 363 21.43 18.99 -0.06
N GLU A 364 21.25 17.68 -0.30
CA GLU A 364 22.31 16.66 -0.14
C GLU A 364 23.51 16.89 -1.08
N THR A 365 23.29 17.47 -2.26
CA THR A 365 24.35 17.79 -3.22
C THR A 365 24.98 19.17 -3.00
N GLY A 366 24.65 19.87 -1.91
CA GLY A 366 25.22 21.17 -1.58
C GLY A 366 24.78 22.29 -2.52
N LYS A 367 23.57 22.18 -3.09
CA LYS A 367 22.94 23.13 -4.03
C LYS A 367 21.74 23.83 -3.37
N PRO A 368 21.96 24.65 -2.32
CA PRO A 368 20.88 25.17 -1.47
C PRO A 368 19.95 26.14 -2.21
N GLU A 369 20.44 26.90 -3.20
CA GLU A 369 19.61 27.83 -3.97
C GLU A 369 18.58 27.07 -4.82
N GLN A 370 18.99 25.97 -5.45
CA GLN A 370 18.10 25.09 -6.19
C GLN A 370 17.11 24.37 -5.26
N ALA A 371 17.57 23.94 -4.08
CA ALA A 371 16.72 23.32 -3.06
C ALA A 371 15.61 24.29 -2.62
N ILE A 372 15.97 25.53 -2.28
CA ILE A 372 15.02 26.59 -1.91
C ILE A 372 14.03 26.84 -3.05
N LYS A 373 14.50 26.94 -4.30
CA LYS A 373 13.65 27.16 -5.46
C LYS A 373 12.63 26.02 -5.69
N ALA A 374 13.04 24.77 -5.49
CA ALA A 374 12.15 23.62 -5.63
C ALA A 374 11.12 23.57 -4.50
N LEU A 375 11.57 23.68 -3.24
CA LEU A 375 10.71 23.58 -2.06
C LEU A 375 9.68 24.72 -1.98
N ARG A 376 10.02 25.94 -2.42
CA ARG A 376 9.08 27.07 -2.48
C ARG A 376 7.92 26.90 -3.46
N LYS A 377 7.98 25.92 -4.38
CA LYS A 377 6.85 25.59 -5.28
C LYS A 377 5.80 24.70 -4.62
N ILE A 378 6.05 24.21 -3.41
CA ILE A 378 5.08 23.42 -2.67
C ILE A 378 4.05 24.39 -2.08
N GLU A 379 2.80 24.23 -2.51
CA GLU A 379 1.70 25.12 -2.13
C GLU A 379 1.18 24.86 -0.70
N PRO A 380 0.60 25.85 -0.01
CA PRO A 380 0.05 25.71 1.35
C PRO A 380 -1.00 24.60 1.53
N SER A 381 -1.66 24.16 0.45
CA SER A 381 -2.62 23.06 0.47
C SER A 381 -1.97 21.67 0.58
N SER A 382 -0.66 21.56 0.33
CA SER A 382 0.08 20.30 0.40
C SER A 382 0.33 19.88 1.84
N LYS A 383 0.26 18.56 2.09
CA LYS A 383 0.70 17.97 3.37
C LYS A 383 2.20 18.12 3.62
N LEU A 384 2.99 18.30 2.57
CA LEU A 384 4.45 18.50 2.64
C LEU A 384 4.84 19.96 2.87
N TYR A 385 3.88 20.89 2.80
CA TYR A 385 4.13 22.32 2.96
C TYR A 385 4.83 22.68 4.29
N PRO A 386 4.41 22.16 5.46
CA PRO A 386 5.07 22.52 6.71
C PRO A 386 6.55 22.13 6.72
N ASP A 387 6.86 20.93 6.22
CA ASP A 387 8.24 20.44 6.16
C ASP A 387 9.06 21.23 5.13
N ALA A 388 8.49 21.53 3.96
CA ALA A 388 9.14 22.33 2.93
C ALA A 388 9.50 23.74 3.42
N VAL A 389 8.57 24.42 4.09
CA VAL A 389 8.81 25.75 4.67
C VAL A 389 9.92 25.70 5.71
N LEU A 390 9.90 24.72 6.61
CA LEU A 390 10.93 24.60 7.64
C LEU A 390 12.31 24.30 7.04
N HIS A 391 12.39 23.47 6.00
CA HIS A 391 13.63 23.23 5.26
C HIS A 391 14.15 24.52 4.61
N VAL A 392 13.29 25.26 3.90
CA VAL A 392 13.68 26.55 3.30
C VAL A 392 14.15 27.54 4.38
N ALA A 393 13.42 27.66 5.49
CA ALA A 393 13.78 28.56 6.57
C ALA A 393 15.14 28.18 7.18
N TYR A 394 15.42 26.88 7.35
CA TYR A 394 16.72 26.39 7.80
C TYR A 394 17.84 26.72 6.79
N LEU A 395 17.63 26.45 5.50
CA LEU A 395 18.62 26.76 4.46
C LEU A 395 18.92 28.26 4.38
N LEU A 396 17.91 29.12 4.49
CA LEU A 396 18.09 30.57 4.55
C LEU A 396 18.90 31.01 5.77
N LYS A 397 18.69 30.37 6.93
CA LYS A 397 19.46 30.65 8.14
C LYS A 397 20.95 30.36 7.94
N GLU A 398 21.27 29.20 7.34
CA GLU A 398 22.64 28.73 7.15
C GLU A 398 23.38 29.45 6.02
N LYS A 399 22.68 29.83 4.94
CA LYS A 399 23.31 30.38 3.71
C LYS A 399 23.19 31.88 3.55
N GLU A 400 22.13 32.48 4.09
CA GLU A 400 21.90 33.92 3.98
C GLU A 400 22.07 34.61 5.33
N SER A 401 21.09 34.48 6.22
CA SER A 401 21.14 35.04 7.58
C SER A 401 19.94 34.59 8.42
N VAL A 402 20.07 34.73 9.75
CA VAL A 402 18.93 34.59 10.68
C VAL A 402 17.79 35.54 10.31
N ALA A 403 18.09 36.75 9.81
CA ALA A 403 17.07 37.74 9.41
C ALA A 403 16.26 37.29 8.18
N ALA A 404 16.91 36.68 7.19
CA ALA A 404 16.22 36.14 6.01
C ALA A 404 15.32 34.95 6.39
N SER A 405 15.81 34.04 7.23
CA SER A 405 15.04 32.93 7.78
C SER A 405 13.81 33.42 8.55
N ARG A 406 14.01 34.43 9.40
CA ARG A 406 12.96 35.10 10.19
C ARG A 406 11.87 35.69 9.30
N ALA A 407 12.24 36.50 8.31
CA ALA A 407 11.29 37.11 7.39
C ALA A 407 10.47 36.05 6.61
N TYR A 408 11.13 34.97 6.19
CA TYR A 408 10.46 33.89 5.46
C TYR A 408 9.46 33.11 6.33
N ILE A 409 9.83 32.74 7.57
CA ILE A 409 8.92 32.00 8.45
C ILE A 409 7.78 32.91 8.96
N ASP A 410 8.01 34.21 9.16
CA ASP A 410 6.95 35.17 9.52
C ASP A 410 5.89 35.27 8.40
N ALA A 411 6.32 35.37 7.13
CA ALA A 411 5.39 35.34 6.00
C ALA A 411 4.63 34.00 5.88
N ALA A 412 5.28 32.88 6.21
CA ALA A 412 4.63 31.57 6.23
C ALA A 412 3.59 31.46 7.36
N ILE A 413 3.84 32.08 8.51
CA ILE A 413 2.87 32.19 9.62
C ILE A 413 1.65 33.01 9.18
N GLU A 414 1.83 34.12 8.47
CA GLU A 414 0.71 34.91 7.93
C GLU A 414 -0.14 34.11 6.95
N THR A 415 0.50 33.32 6.08
CA THR A 415 -0.16 32.50 5.06
C THR A 415 -0.87 31.28 5.66
N SER A 416 -0.28 30.65 6.67
CA SER A 416 -0.77 29.41 7.27
C SER A 416 -0.64 29.43 8.79
N PRO A 417 -1.45 30.28 9.47
CA PRO A 417 -1.29 30.55 10.89
C PRO A 417 -1.71 29.36 11.78
N ASN A 418 -2.24 28.28 11.20
CA ASN A 418 -2.72 27.09 11.91
C ASN A 418 -1.64 26.02 12.10
N LEU A 419 -0.37 26.31 11.78
CA LEU A 419 0.75 25.38 11.91
C LEU A 419 1.64 25.75 13.10
N SER A 420 1.54 25.00 14.19
CA SER A 420 2.29 25.26 15.43
C SER A 420 3.81 25.18 15.24
N SER A 421 4.27 24.30 14.35
CA SER A 421 5.69 24.11 14.04
C SER A 421 6.38 25.39 13.53
N PHE A 422 5.64 26.29 12.87
CA PHE A 422 6.20 27.55 12.40
C PHE A 422 6.53 28.50 13.54
N TYR A 423 5.66 28.58 14.55
CA TYR A 423 5.89 29.41 15.74
C TYR A 423 7.05 28.87 16.58
N VAL A 424 7.15 27.54 16.72
CA VAL A 424 8.28 26.89 17.41
C VAL A 424 9.60 27.21 16.69
N PHE A 425 9.65 27.06 15.37
CA PHE A 425 10.85 27.39 14.60
C PHE A 425 11.19 28.89 14.70
N ARG A 426 10.19 29.76 14.55
CA ARG A 426 10.36 31.21 14.67
C ARG A 426 10.93 31.62 16.03
N ALA A 427 10.42 31.04 17.13
CA ALA A 427 10.93 31.28 18.47
C ALA A 427 12.36 30.76 18.65
N SER A 428 12.71 29.62 18.02
CA SER A 428 14.08 29.11 18.04
C SER A 428 15.10 29.99 17.32
N LEU A 429 14.66 30.73 16.28
CA LEU A 429 15.51 31.74 15.64
C LEU A 429 15.76 32.93 16.57
N ASP A 430 14.76 33.35 17.35
CA ASP A 430 14.91 34.44 18.33
C ASP A 430 15.82 34.00 19.48
N GLU A 431 15.60 32.81 20.04
CA GLU A 431 16.46 32.26 21.09
C GLU A 431 17.91 32.11 20.62
N GLY A 432 18.13 31.57 19.42
CA GLY A 432 19.46 31.42 18.83
C GLY A 432 20.16 32.77 18.58
N ALA A 433 19.40 33.85 18.39
CA ALA A 433 19.89 35.22 18.33
C ALA A 433 20.02 35.88 19.71
N ASN A 434 19.85 35.12 20.80
CA ASN A 434 19.82 35.57 22.19
C ASN A 434 18.70 36.59 22.52
N ASP A 435 17.67 36.66 21.68
CA ASP A 435 16.45 37.45 21.89
C ASP A 435 15.38 36.61 22.59
N ILE A 436 15.64 36.31 23.88
CA ILE A 436 14.74 35.47 24.68
C ILE A 436 13.36 36.12 24.86
N ALA A 437 13.32 37.46 24.95
CA ALA A 437 12.07 38.21 25.07
C ALA A 437 11.20 38.08 23.82
N GLY A 438 11.80 38.19 22.62
CA GLY A 438 11.13 37.93 21.35
C GLY A 438 10.60 36.50 21.25
N ALA A 439 11.42 35.51 21.60
CA ALA A 439 11.02 34.10 21.57
C ALA A 439 9.81 33.82 22.47
N VAL A 440 9.80 34.35 23.70
CA VAL A 440 8.67 34.27 24.63
C VAL A 440 7.44 34.93 24.04
N ALA A 441 7.56 36.14 23.49
CA ALA A 441 6.42 36.87 22.91
C ALA A 441 5.79 36.12 21.72
N VAL A 442 6.59 35.44 20.89
CA VAL A 442 6.10 34.60 19.78
C VAL A 442 5.29 33.41 20.33
N LEU A 443 5.82 32.69 21.32
CA LEU A 443 5.14 31.51 21.87
C LEU A 443 3.93 31.88 22.75
N GLU A 444 3.94 33.02 23.44
CA GLU A 444 2.78 33.55 24.16
C GLU A 444 1.62 33.85 23.21
N LYS A 445 1.90 34.40 22.02
CA LYS A 445 0.87 34.55 20.97
C LYS A 445 0.42 33.19 20.44
N ALA A 446 1.35 32.26 20.25
CA ALA A 446 1.03 30.94 19.72
C ALA A 446 0.16 30.11 20.67
N VAL A 447 0.41 30.14 21.98
CA VAL A 447 -0.34 29.34 22.97
C VAL A 447 -1.80 29.76 23.11
N VAL A 448 -2.15 31.00 22.72
CA VAL A 448 -3.57 31.42 22.64
C VAL A 448 -4.33 30.57 21.61
N LYS A 449 -3.65 30.18 20.53
CA LYS A 449 -4.22 29.40 19.43
C LYS A 449 -4.01 27.89 19.60
N PHE A 450 -2.85 27.51 20.12
CA PHE A 450 -2.42 26.14 20.32
C PHE A 450 -2.32 25.82 21.81
N SER A 451 -3.42 25.99 22.53
CA SER A 451 -3.45 25.93 24.00
C SER A 451 -3.10 24.57 24.59
N GLU A 452 -3.19 23.52 23.78
CA GLU A 452 -2.92 22.12 24.16
C GLU A 452 -1.70 21.53 23.43
N ASP A 453 -0.99 22.32 22.59
CA ASP A 453 0.20 21.83 21.90
C ASP A 453 1.36 21.68 22.88
N GLU A 454 1.71 20.42 23.17
CA GLU A 454 2.74 20.06 24.14
C GLU A 454 4.10 20.70 23.83
N LYS A 455 4.46 20.85 22.54
CA LYS A 455 5.76 21.41 22.14
C LYS A 455 5.81 22.91 22.40
N ILE A 456 4.75 23.64 22.07
CA ILE A 456 4.65 25.09 22.37
C ILE A 456 4.66 25.32 23.88
N LEU A 457 3.84 24.56 24.62
CA LEU A 457 3.76 24.68 26.08
C LEU A 457 5.11 24.39 26.75
N TYR A 458 5.78 23.31 26.34
CA TYR A 458 7.07 22.91 26.90
C TYR A 458 8.12 23.97 26.60
N TYR A 459 8.19 24.41 25.34
CA TYR A 459 9.18 25.36 24.91
C TYR A 459 8.99 26.72 25.60
N LEU A 460 7.75 27.22 25.65
CA LEU A 460 7.43 28.45 26.40
C LEU A 460 7.75 28.31 27.89
N GLY A 461 7.43 27.16 28.50
CA GLY A 461 7.74 26.91 29.91
C GLY A 461 9.24 26.93 30.20
N SER A 462 10.05 26.33 29.33
CA SER A 462 11.52 26.34 29.43
C SER A 462 12.11 27.76 29.27
N LEU A 463 11.56 28.58 28.37
CA LEU A 463 11.99 29.97 28.21
C LEU A 463 11.61 30.82 29.44
N TYR A 464 10.44 30.59 30.04
CA TYR A 464 10.07 31.24 31.30
C TYR A 464 11.03 30.90 32.44
N ASP A 465 11.46 29.65 32.55
CA ASP A 465 12.46 29.23 33.54
C ASP A 465 13.77 30.01 33.37
N ARG A 466 14.23 30.12 32.11
CA ARG A 466 15.47 30.82 31.75
C ARG A 466 15.46 32.32 32.08
N ILE A 467 14.27 32.95 32.09
CA ILE A 467 14.10 34.35 32.53
C ILE A 467 13.65 34.48 33.98
N GLY A 468 13.69 33.41 34.77
CA GLY A 468 13.38 33.39 36.19
C GLY A 468 11.88 33.43 36.53
N LYS A 469 10.99 33.29 35.54
CA LYS A 469 9.53 33.26 35.74
C LYS A 469 9.03 31.84 36.00
N VAL A 470 9.58 31.22 37.04
CA VAL A 470 9.41 29.79 37.34
C VAL A 470 7.93 29.39 37.50
N ASP A 471 7.11 30.22 38.16
CA ASP A 471 5.69 29.94 38.35
C ASP A 471 4.93 29.87 37.02
N GLN A 472 5.27 30.72 36.06
CA GLN A 472 4.68 30.68 34.71
C GLN A 472 5.14 29.42 33.97
N GLY A 473 6.41 29.03 34.11
CA GLY A 473 6.94 27.79 33.57
C GLY A 473 6.20 26.55 34.10
N LEU A 474 6.02 26.46 35.42
CA LEU A 474 5.25 25.40 36.08
C LEU A 474 3.82 25.34 35.56
N GLN A 475 3.13 26.47 35.41
CA GLN A 475 1.78 26.51 34.86
C GLN A 475 1.69 25.92 33.45
N LYS A 476 2.70 26.16 32.59
CA LYS A 476 2.73 25.56 31.24
C LYS A 476 2.96 24.06 31.31
N MET A 477 3.85 23.58 32.16
CA MET A 477 4.09 22.14 32.33
C MET A 477 2.89 21.43 32.95
N GLU A 478 2.19 22.06 33.88
CA GLU A 478 0.93 21.55 34.43
C GLU A 478 -0.17 21.46 33.35
N ALA A 479 -0.22 22.43 32.42
CA ALA A 479 -1.12 22.35 31.27
C ALA A 479 -0.79 21.15 30.36
N ILE A 480 0.49 20.84 30.15
CA ILE A 480 0.89 19.62 29.41
C ILE A 480 0.36 18.38 30.13
N LEU A 481 0.49 18.28 31.45
CA LEU A 481 0.01 17.11 32.20
C LEU A 481 -1.53 16.97 32.23
N LYS A 482 -2.27 18.05 31.99
CA LYS A 482 -3.74 17.98 31.80
C LYS A 482 -4.10 17.31 30.48
N VAL A 483 -3.35 17.59 29.42
CA VAL A 483 -3.55 17.01 28.08
C VAL A 483 -2.98 15.59 28.02
N ASN A 484 -1.75 15.42 28.48
CA ASN A 484 -1.01 14.17 28.49
C ASN A 484 -0.41 13.92 29.89
N PRO A 485 -1.14 13.18 30.74
CA PRO A 485 -0.70 12.89 32.10
C PRO A 485 0.61 12.09 32.20
N ASN A 486 1.02 11.42 31.11
CA ASN A 486 2.24 10.61 31.04
C ASN A 486 3.39 11.34 30.31
N ASN A 487 3.26 12.64 30.01
CA ASN A 487 4.36 13.39 29.40
C ASN A 487 5.56 13.42 30.36
N VAL A 488 6.62 12.70 29.99
CA VAL A 488 7.74 12.41 30.87
C VAL A 488 8.55 13.69 31.17
N ASP A 489 8.69 14.57 30.18
CA ASP A 489 9.47 15.79 30.30
C ASP A 489 8.79 16.79 31.24
N ALA A 490 7.46 16.92 31.18
CA ALA A 490 6.67 17.75 32.08
C ALA A 490 6.61 17.18 33.51
N LEU A 491 6.46 15.85 33.66
CA LEU A 491 6.54 15.18 34.96
C LEU A 491 7.89 15.44 35.63
N ASN A 492 8.98 15.28 34.86
CA ASN A 492 10.33 15.51 35.33
C ASN A 492 10.56 16.97 35.71
N TYR A 493 10.19 17.90 34.82
CA TYR A 493 10.34 19.33 35.04
C TYR A 493 9.67 19.76 36.35
N ILE A 494 8.38 19.46 36.52
CA ILE A 494 7.62 19.91 37.72
C ILE A 494 8.20 19.27 38.98
N GLY A 495 8.46 17.97 38.94
CA GLY A 495 9.04 17.25 40.08
C GLY A 495 10.40 17.79 40.48
N TYR A 496 11.27 18.08 39.51
CA TYR A 496 12.60 18.65 39.74
C TYR A 496 12.51 20.08 40.27
N THR A 497 11.69 20.95 39.66
CA THR A 497 11.52 22.33 40.09
C THR A 497 11.02 22.41 41.54
N TRP A 498 10.00 21.63 41.90
CA TRP A 498 9.52 21.56 43.29
C TRP A 498 10.58 21.04 44.26
N THR A 499 11.39 20.06 43.83
CA THR A 499 12.51 19.53 44.61
C THR A 499 13.54 20.61 44.91
N VAL A 500 13.98 21.36 43.90
CA VAL A 500 14.97 22.43 44.03
C VAL A 500 14.44 23.56 44.93
N GLN A 501 13.16 23.90 44.81
CA GLN A 501 12.52 24.92 45.66
C GLN A 501 12.20 24.44 47.09
N GLY A 502 12.33 23.14 47.38
CA GLY A 502 11.93 22.57 48.67
C GLY A 502 10.42 22.56 48.90
N LEU A 503 9.62 22.72 47.86
CA LEU A 503 8.15 22.81 47.92
C LEU A 503 7.52 21.47 47.52
N ARG A 504 6.32 21.18 48.04
CA ARG A 504 5.48 20.04 47.63
C ARG A 504 6.23 18.70 47.46
N LEU A 505 7.22 18.42 48.32
CA LEU A 505 8.14 17.29 48.15
C LEU A 505 7.46 15.91 48.09
N ASN A 506 6.28 15.75 48.68
CA ASN A 506 5.52 14.50 48.58
C ASN A 506 4.86 14.32 47.21
N ASP A 507 4.47 15.41 46.55
CA ASP A 507 3.93 15.36 45.18
C ASP A 507 5.06 15.27 44.16
N ALA A 508 6.19 15.97 44.38
CA ALA A 508 7.40 15.83 43.59
C ALA A 508 7.87 14.36 43.53
N GLU A 509 7.80 13.64 44.65
CA GLU A 509 8.13 12.20 44.70
C GLU A 509 7.30 11.38 43.72
N LYS A 510 5.98 11.62 43.69
CA LYS A 510 5.05 10.88 42.82
C LYS A 510 5.35 11.14 41.34
N LEU A 511 5.61 12.41 40.99
CA LEU A 511 5.90 12.81 39.62
C LEU A 511 7.24 12.23 39.13
N LEU A 512 8.30 12.36 39.93
CA LEU A 512 9.63 11.85 39.57
C LEU A 512 9.67 10.33 39.49
N LYS A 513 9.03 9.61 40.43
CA LYS A 513 8.92 8.14 40.36
C LYS A 513 8.17 7.70 39.10
N ARG A 514 7.10 8.41 38.72
CA ARG A 514 6.34 8.11 37.50
C ARG A 514 7.18 8.39 36.25
N ALA A 515 7.90 9.51 36.20
CA ALA A 515 8.81 9.83 35.09
C ALA A 515 9.89 8.76 34.92
N LEU A 516 10.51 8.34 36.04
CA LEU A 516 11.55 7.30 36.04
C LEU A 516 11.00 5.93 35.65
N ALA A 517 9.78 5.58 36.07
CA ALA A 517 9.14 4.33 35.65
C ALA A 517 8.82 4.31 34.15
N LEU A 518 8.45 5.45 33.56
CA LEU A 518 8.18 5.57 32.12
C LEU A 518 9.46 5.57 31.27
N LYS A 519 10.56 6.13 31.78
CA LYS A 519 11.87 6.16 31.10
C LYS A 519 13.02 5.87 32.09
N PRO A 520 13.30 4.60 32.42
CA PRO A 520 14.30 4.22 33.43
C PRO A 520 15.75 4.49 33.01
N ASP A 521 16.01 4.53 31.70
CA ASP A 521 17.35 4.69 31.12
C ASP A 521 17.66 6.14 30.71
N ASN A 522 16.83 7.11 31.14
CA ASN A 522 17.09 8.52 30.90
C ASN A 522 17.92 9.13 32.03
N ALA A 523 19.13 9.59 31.71
CA ALA A 523 20.07 10.14 32.68
C ALA A 523 19.52 11.34 33.46
N TYR A 524 18.80 12.27 32.81
CA TYR A 524 18.29 13.50 33.43
C TYR A 524 17.16 13.25 34.43
N ILE A 525 16.28 12.30 34.11
CA ILE A 525 15.19 11.92 35.01
C ILE A 525 15.76 11.21 36.24
N ARG A 526 16.76 10.36 36.01
CA ARG A 526 17.46 9.65 37.07
C ARG A 526 18.25 10.58 37.96
N ASP A 527 18.89 11.60 37.38
CA ASP A 527 19.53 12.69 38.11
C ASP A 527 18.51 13.47 38.96
N SER A 528 17.37 13.86 38.38
CA SER A 528 16.30 14.56 39.09
C SER A 528 15.76 13.75 40.28
N TRP A 529 15.61 12.44 40.13
CA TRP A 529 15.25 11.52 41.22
C TRP A 529 16.36 11.40 42.28
N GLY A 530 17.61 11.29 41.86
CA GLY A 530 18.77 11.27 42.76
C GLY A 530 18.88 12.56 43.58
N TRP A 531 18.66 13.72 42.94
CA TRP A 531 18.63 15.02 43.58
C TRP A 531 17.47 15.14 44.59
N TYR A 532 16.30 14.62 44.26
CA TYR A 532 15.18 14.52 45.20
C TYR A 532 15.56 13.73 46.47
N LEU A 533 16.18 12.57 46.31
CA LEU A 533 16.65 11.76 47.44
C LEU A 533 17.69 12.51 48.28
N PHE A 534 18.58 13.27 47.64
CA PHE A 534 19.56 14.12 48.30
C PHE A 534 18.90 15.20 49.16
N VAL A 535 17.92 15.92 48.60
CA VAL A 535 17.13 16.95 49.34
C VAL A 535 16.38 16.33 50.51
N ARG A 536 15.84 15.12 50.36
CA ARG A 536 15.17 14.36 51.44
C ARG A 536 16.12 13.76 52.48
N GLY A 537 17.43 13.91 52.33
CA GLY A 537 18.43 13.37 53.24
C GLY A 537 18.68 11.87 53.11
N LYS A 538 18.12 11.22 52.07
CA LYS A 538 18.34 9.80 51.76
C LYS A 538 19.63 9.60 50.98
N LEU A 539 20.75 10.00 51.60
CA LEU A 539 22.01 10.20 50.89
C LEU A 539 22.59 8.91 50.27
N GLY A 540 22.34 7.75 50.88
CA GLY A 540 22.79 6.46 50.33
C GLY A 540 22.11 6.14 49.00
N GLU A 541 20.78 6.25 48.96
CA GLU A 541 19.99 6.04 47.74
C GLU A 541 20.30 7.11 46.69
N ALA A 542 20.49 8.37 47.12
CA ALA A 542 20.84 9.48 46.23
C ALA A 542 22.14 9.21 45.45
N VAL A 543 23.20 8.79 46.14
CA VAL A 543 24.49 8.46 45.51
C VAL A 543 24.33 7.35 44.48
N VAL A 544 23.57 6.28 44.78
CA VAL A 544 23.37 5.17 43.85
C VAL A 544 22.68 5.62 42.57
N GLU A 545 21.62 6.43 42.67
CA GLU A 545 20.89 6.90 41.48
C GLU A 545 21.69 7.94 40.68
N LEU A 546 22.43 8.84 41.35
CA LEU A 546 23.31 9.81 40.69
C LEU A 546 24.52 9.15 40.03
N GLU A 547 25.09 8.09 40.61
CA GLU A 547 26.13 7.29 39.95
C GLU A 547 25.62 6.63 38.66
N LYS A 548 24.39 6.10 38.68
CA LYS A 548 23.76 5.55 37.47
C LYS A 548 23.49 6.64 36.43
N ALA A 549 23.02 7.81 36.84
CA ALA A 549 22.83 8.95 35.95
C ALA A 549 24.16 9.36 35.28
N ALA A 550 25.24 9.46 36.04
CA ALA A 550 26.57 9.77 35.53
C ALA A 550 27.16 8.64 34.66
N GLN A 551 26.78 7.37 34.86
CA GLN A 551 27.15 6.28 33.96
C GLN A 551 26.44 6.37 32.61
N LEU A 552 25.14 6.72 32.62
CA LEU A 552 24.36 6.92 31.41
C LEU A 552 24.84 8.15 30.62
N LYS A 553 25.25 9.21 31.32
CA LYS A 553 25.77 10.43 30.71
C LYS A 553 27.00 10.98 31.46
N PRO A 554 28.22 10.48 31.14
CA PRO A 554 29.44 10.79 31.89
C PRO A 554 30.05 12.18 31.63
N ASP A 555 29.53 12.90 30.65
CA ASP A 555 29.98 14.22 30.19
C ASP A 555 28.97 15.35 30.51
N GLU A 556 27.98 15.10 31.37
CA GLU A 556 27.00 16.11 31.78
C GLU A 556 27.39 16.78 33.09
N ALA A 557 27.77 18.06 33.01
CA ALA A 557 28.32 18.82 34.13
C ALA A 557 27.38 18.89 35.34
N THR A 558 26.08 19.12 35.12
CA THR A 558 25.09 19.23 36.19
C THR A 558 24.92 17.92 36.96
N ILE A 559 24.89 16.78 36.26
CA ILE A 559 24.78 15.45 36.89
C ILE A 559 26.02 15.16 37.74
N LEU A 560 27.20 15.50 37.22
CA LEU A 560 28.46 15.34 37.94
C LEU A 560 28.53 16.25 39.17
N GLU A 561 28.01 17.48 39.09
CA GLU A 561 27.90 18.40 40.22
C GLU A 561 26.96 17.84 41.30
N HIS A 562 25.75 17.39 40.94
CA HIS A 562 24.82 16.78 41.88
C HIS A 562 25.43 15.55 42.58
N LEU A 563 26.14 14.70 41.82
CA LEU A 563 26.86 13.55 42.38
C LEU A 563 27.98 13.98 43.34
N ALA A 564 28.73 15.03 43.00
CA ALA A 564 29.77 15.58 43.86
C ALA A 564 29.19 16.13 45.18
N ASP A 565 28.10 16.89 45.10
CA ASP A 565 27.36 17.40 46.27
C ASP A 565 26.87 16.23 47.15
N ALA A 566 26.35 15.17 46.54
CA ALA A 566 25.91 13.96 47.25
C ALA A 566 27.06 13.21 47.95
N TYR A 567 28.21 13.05 47.27
CA TYR A 567 29.40 12.47 47.87
C TYR A 567 29.92 13.32 49.03
N LEU A 568 29.97 14.64 48.88
CA LEU A 568 30.45 15.55 49.91
C LEU A 568 29.59 15.42 51.17
N ARG A 569 28.27 15.40 51.02
CA ARG A 569 27.33 15.26 52.15
C ARG A 569 27.37 13.87 52.81
N LYS A 570 27.85 12.83 52.11
CA LYS A 570 28.18 11.50 52.67
C LYS A 570 29.58 11.41 53.28
N ASN A 571 30.32 12.52 53.34
CA ASN A 571 31.71 12.57 53.78
C ASN A 571 32.69 11.77 52.89
N LEU A 572 32.34 11.54 51.63
CA LEU A 572 33.19 10.89 50.62
C LEU A 572 33.99 11.97 49.86
N ARG A 573 34.80 12.73 50.60
CA ARG A 573 35.42 13.98 50.14
C ARG A 573 36.31 13.82 48.90
N GLU A 574 37.13 12.76 48.83
CA GLU A 574 37.98 12.49 47.65
C GLU A 574 37.16 12.21 46.39
N LYS A 575 36.06 11.44 46.52
CA LYS A 575 35.15 11.17 45.39
C LYS A 575 34.43 12.45 44.94
N ALA A 576 34.02 13.29 45.90
CA ALA A 576 33.41 14.58 45.59
C ALA A 576 34.37 15.50 44.82
N LEU A 577 35.63 15.60 45.26
CA LEU A 577 36.66 16.40 44.60
C LEU A 577 36.90 15.95 43.14
N ALA A 578 36.95 14.63 42.91
CA ALA A 578 37.07 14.07 41.57
C ALA A 578 35.87 14.46 40.68
N ARG A 579 34.64 14.32 41.18
CA ARG A 579 33.43 14.65 40.42
C ARG A 579 33.25 16.15 40.16
N TYR A 580 33.59 17.03 41.11
CA TYR A 580 33.63 18.47 40.81
C TYR A 580 34.65 18.80 39.71
N THR A 581 35.81 18.14 39.72
CA THR A 581 36.84 18.33 38.68
C THR A 581 36.34 17.89 37.31
N ASP A 582 35.63 16.76 37.24
CA ASP A 582 34.99 16.29 36.01
C ASP A 582 33.88 17.26 35.57
N ALA A 583 33.03 17.75 36.49
CA ALA A 583 31.96 18.70 36.19
C ALA A 583 32.51 20.01 35.57
N ILE A 584 33.61 20.55 36.11
CA ILE A 584 34.27 21.77 35.59
C ILE A 584 34.82 21.54 34.17
N ARG A 585 35.29 20.33 33.86
CA ARG A 585 35.81 19.98 32.53
C ARG A 585 34.71 20.05 31.46
N TYR A 586 33.50 19.66 31.81
CA TYR A 586 32.37 19.59 30.88
C TYR A 586 31.42 20.78 30.92
N ALA A 587 31.58 21.69 31.89
CA ALA A 587 30.75 22.89 32.02
C ALA A 587 30.92 23.83 30.82
N GLN A 588 29.81 24.12 30.13
CA GLN A 588 29.75 25.04 29.00
C GLN A 588 29.40 26.49 29.41
N ASP A 589 28.71 26.65 30.54
CA ASP A 589 28.34 27.97 31.07
C ASP A 589 29.39 28.47 32.06
N ASP A 590 29.97 29.65 31.76
CA ASP A 590 31.05 30.24 32.56
C ASP A 590 30.61 30.58 33.99
N SER A 591 29.33 30.91 34.21
CA SER A 591 28.79 31.23 35.53
C SER A 591 28.66 29.98 36.39
N ALA A 592 28.09 28.91 35.85
CA ALA A 592 27.99 27.60 36.48
C ALA A 592 29.39 27.04 36.77
N LYS A 593 30.30 27.12 35.82
CA LYS A 593 31.69 26.66 35.99
C LYS A 593 32.37 27.33 37.19
N LYS A 594 32.28 28.66 37.31
CA LYS A 594 32.83 29.42 38.45
C LYS A 594 32.23 28.98 39.79
N LYS A 595 30.94 28.69 39.84
CA LYS A 595 30.28 28.18 41.07
C LYS A 595 30.84 26.82 41.48
N ILE A 596 31.04 25.92 40.52
CA ILE A 596 31.59 24.58 40.78
C ILE A 596 33.08 24.67 41.18
N GLU A 597 33.84 25.57 40.54
CA GLU A 597 35.25 25.86 40.90
C GLU A 597 35.36 26.31 42.36
N ALA A 598 34.50 27.23 42.81
CA ALA A 598 34.46 27.68 44.19
C ALA A 598 34.16 26.53 45.18
N LYS A 599 33.20 25.65 44.85
CA LYS A 599 32.90 24.45 45.65
C LYS A 599 34.12 23.52 45.76
N ARG A 600 34.78 23.24 44.63
CA ARG A 600 35.98 22.39 44.56
C ARG A 600 37.13 22.97 45.37
N GLU A 601 37.41 24.27 45.23
CA GLU A 601 38.51 24.94 45.93
C GLU A 601 38.29 24.98 47.43
N ASN A 602 37.04 25.20 47.88
CA ASN A 602 36.73 25.13 49.29
C ASN A 602 37.01 23.72 49.85
N LEU A 603 36.53 22.67 49.19
CA LEU A 603 36.76 21.29 49.60
C LEU A 603 38.25 20.91 49.58
N SER A 604 39.00 21.39 48.59
CA SER A 604 40.45 21.12 48.50
C SER A 604 41.22 21.72 49.67
N ARG A 605 40.83 22.92 50.15
CA ARG A 605 41.44 23.54 51.33
C ARG A 605 41.15 22.75 52.59
N GLU A 606 39.89 22.35 52.81
CA GLU A 606 39.49 21.54 53.96
C GLU A 606 40.25 20.20 54.04
N LEU A 607 40.47 19.55 52.90
CA LEU A 607 41.24 18.31 52.83
C LEU A 607 42.74 18.51 53.14
N ALA A 608 43.33 19.61 52.69
CA ALA A 608 44.73 19.94 52.97
C ALA A 608 44.97 20.25 54.46
N GLU A 609 44.03 20.95 55.11
CA GLU A 609 44.07 21.23 56.54
C GLU A 609 43.94 19.94 57.38
N THR A 610 43.01 19.05 57.00
CA THR A 610 42.81 17.75 57.69
C THR A 610 44.07 16.89 57.60
N ARG A 611 44.68 16.78 56.42
CA ARG A 611 45.93 16.02 56.23
C ARG A 611 47.12 16.61 56.99
N SER A 612 47.17 17.93 57.13
CA SER A 612 48.23 18.61 57.89
C SER A 612 48.09 18.41 59.40
N GLN A 613 46.85 18.27 59.90
CA GLN A 613 46.57 17.97 61.31
C GLN A 613 46.85 16.50 61.66
N GLU A 614 46.58 15.56 60.75
CA GLU A 614 46.89 14.13 60.93
C GLU A 614 48.40 13.81 60.83
N ALA A 615 49.18 14.64 60.12
CA ALA A 615 50.62 14.48 59.96
C ALA A 615 51.47 15.07 61.11
N ALA A 616 50.86 15.70 62.11
CA ALA A 616 51.58 16.24 63.27
C ALA A 616 51.99 15.10 64.24
N PRO A 617 53.28 14.98 64.64
CA PRO A 617 53.74 13.86 65.46
C PRO A 617 53.12 13.88 66.86
N VAL A 618 52.55 12.75 67.28
CA VAL A 618 52.01 12.54 68.64
C VAL A 618 53.15 12.73 69.65
N ARG A 619 53.10 13.81 70.44
CA ARG A 619 53.99 13.99 71.60
C ARG A 619 53.65 12.93 72.65
N MET A 620 54.48 11.91 72.80
CA MET A 620 54.40 11.00 73.95
C MET A 620 54.72 11.77 75.25
N PRO A 621 53.97 11.56 76.34
CA PRO A 621 54.24 12.23 77.60
C PRO A 621 55.51 11.69 78.25
N ALA A 622 56.42 12.59 78.62
CA ALA A 622 57.64 12.27 79.33
C ALA A 622 57.32 11.68 80.72
N SER A 623 57.79 10.44 80.97
CA SER A 623 57.75 9.82 82.29
C SER A 623 58.63 10.62 83.27
N ARG A 624 58.03 11.18 84.32
CA ARG A 624 58.78 11.73 85.46
C ARG A 624 59.20 10.57 86.38
N LYS A 625 60.53 10.40 86.45
CA LYS A 625 61.39 9.71 87.43
C LYS A 625 60.87 8.43 88.10
#